data_AF-A0A920UJX9-F1
#
_entry.id   AF-A0A920UJX9-F1
#
_cell.length_a   1.000
_cell.length_b   1.000
_cell.length_c   1.000
_cell.angle_alpha   90.00
_cell.angle_beta   90.00
_cell.angle_gamma   90.00
#
_symmetry.space_group_name_H-M   'P 1'
#
loop_
_entity.id
_entity.type
_entity.pdbx_description
1 polymer ?
#
loop_
_entity_poly.entity_id
_entity_poly.type
_entity_poly.pdbx_seq_one_letter_code
_entity_poly.pdbx_strand_id
1 'polypeptide(L)' 'MRISSLGRSARSKTKIKVRQPINNLLFKSKQQIDPKYLEMIKEQVKDEVNVKNVDIVDESYKLSETNITLNKSY' A
#
# COMPACT_ATOMS: atom_id res chain seq x y z
N MET A 1 -5.10 -14.79 6.02
CA MET A 1 -4.74 -14.37 4.64
C MET A 1 -3.27 -13.91 4.59
N ARG A 2 -2.46 -14.30 3.59
CA ARG A 2 -1.01 -13.98 3.55
C ARG A 2 -0.71 -12.48 3.40
N ILE A 3 -1.43 -11.78 2.52
CA ILE A 3 -1.24 -10.34 2.27
C ILE A 3 -1.50 -9.53 3.55
N SER A 4 -2.60 -9.81 4.24
CA SER A 4 -2.95 -9.14 5.50
C SER A 4 -1.92 -9.38 6.60
N SER A 5 -1.42 -10.61 6.74
CA SER A 5 -0.37 -10.94 7.71
C SER A 5 0.92 -10.15 7.43
N LEU A 6 1.31 -10.05 6.15
CA LEU A 6 2.48 -9.27 5.74
C LEU A 6 2.27 -7.77 5.98
N GLY A 7 1.09 -7.24 5.65
CA GLY A 7 0.71 -5.85 5.90
C GLY A 7 0.74 -5.48 7.38
N ARG A 8 0.15 -6.33 8.25
CA ARG A 8 0.20 -6.15 9.71
C ARG A 8 1.62 -6.22 10.25
N SER A 9 2.43 -7.16 9.75
CA SER A 9 3.84 -7.28 10.12
C SER A 9 4.64 -6.03 9.74
N ALA A 10 4.41 -5.48 8.54
CA ALA A 10 5.05 -4.24 8.09
C ALA A 10 4.64 -3.03 8.96
N ARG A 11 3.36 -2.92 9.34
CA ARG A 11 2.88 -1.90 10.29
C ARG A 11 3.55 -2.03 11.66
N SER A 12 3.63 -3.25 12.18
CA SER A 12 4.28 -3.54 13.47
C SER A 12 5.75 -3.13 13.45
N LYS A 13 6.48 -3.49 12.37
CA LYS A 13 7.88 -3.12 12.19
C LYS A 13 8.12 -1.61 12.17
N THR A 14 7.19 -0.85 11.57
CA THR A 14 7.27 0.61 11.42
C THR A 14 6.63 1.38 12.57
N LYS A 15 6.09 0.67 13.58
CA LYS A 15 5.37 1.24 14.74
C LYS A 15 4.22 2.19 14.36
N ILE A 16 3.62 2.01 13.18
CA ILE A 16 2.44 2.77 12.75
C ILE A 16 1.26 2.36 13.63
N LYS A 17 0.64 3.34 14.31
CA LYS A 17 -0.55 3.11 15.15
C LYS A 17 -1.65 2.41 14.35
N VAL A 18 -2.24 1.36 14.91
CA VAL A 18 -3.22 0.48 14.25
C VAL A 18 -4.44 1.23 13.69
N ARG A 19 -4.88 2.30 14.35
CA ARG A 19 -6.05 3.10 13.93
C ARG A 19 -5.75 4.25 12.97
N GLN A 20 -4.50 4.40 12.50
CA GLN A 20 -4.19 5.39 11.47
C GLN A 20 -4.39 4.75 10.09
N PRO A 21 -5.41 5.16 9.31
CA PRO A 21 -5.60 4.63 7.97
C PRO A 21 -4.41 5.04 7.10
N ILE A 22 -3.69 4.06 6.55
CA ILE A 22 -2.59 4.32 5.62
C ILE A 22 -3.19 4.65 4.26
N ASN A 23 -2.58 5.56 3.51
CA ASN A 23 -3.14 6.01 2.25
C ASN A 23 -3.20 4.87 1.23
N ASN A 24 -2.04 4.28 0.89
CA ASN A 24 -1.96 3.25 -0.15
C ASN A 24 -1.13 2.07 0.36
N LEU A 25 -1.55 0.85 0.00
CA LEU A 25 -0.78 -0.37 0.14
C LEU A 25 -0.37 -0.85 -1.26
N LEU A 26 0.92 -0.78 -1.54
CA LEU A 26 1.49 -1.23 -2.81
C LEU A 26 1.95 -2.67 -2.65
N PHE A 27 1.39 -3.57 -3.46
CA PHE A 27 1.70 -4.99 -3.42
C PHE A 27 2.42 -5.43 -4.70
N LYS A 28 3.61 -6.02 -4.53
CA LYS A 28 4.35 -6.71 -5.60
C LYS A 28 4.33 -8.20 -5.33
N SER A 29 3.87 -8.97 -6.30
CA SER A 29 4.01 -10.43 -6.30
C SER A 29 5.29 -10.84 -7.04
N LYS A 30 5.94 -11.91 -6.57
CA LYS A 30 7.03 -12.56 -7.31
C LYS A 30 6.53 -13.44 -8.46
N GLN A 31 5.27 -13.86 -8.39
CA GLN A 31 4.61 -14.67 -9.40
C GLN A 31 3.69 -13.78 -10.23
N GLN A 32 3.53 -14.09 -11.51
CA GLN A 32 2.46 -13.48 -12.32
C GLN A 32 1.12 -13.91 -11.71
N ILE A 33 0.46 -12.98 -11.03
CA ILE A 33 -0.88 -13.16 -10.50
C ILE A 33 -1.78 -12.29 -11.34
N ASP A 34 -2.88 -12.86 -11.84
CA ASP A 34 -3.90 -12.08 -12.53
C ASP A 34 -4.43 -10.99 -11.57
N PRO A 35 -4.36 -9.70 -11.94
CA PRO A 35 -4.84 -8.60 -11.10
C PRO A 35 -6.29 -8.78 -10.63
N LYS A 36 -7.10 -9.53 -11.38
CA LYS A 36 -8.49 -9.85 -11.01
C LYS A 36 -8.59 -10.53 -9.65
N TYR A 37 -7.63 -11.38 -9.27
CA TYR A 37 -7.65 -12.04 -7.96
C TYR A 37 -7.47 -11.06 -6.81
N LEU A 38 -6.65 -10.01 -6.99
CA LEU A 38 -6.49 -9.00 -5.95
C LEU A 38 -7.76 -8.14 -5.85
N GLU A 39 -8.37 -7.80 -6.98
CA GLU A 39 -9.61 -7.02 -6.99
C GLU A 39 -10.72 -7.74 -6.20
N MET A 40 -10.82 -9.07 -6.32
CA MET A 40 -11.78 -9.88 -5.56
C MET A 40 -11.59 -9.84 -4.04
N ILE A 41 -10.35 -9.67 -3.56
CA ILE A 41 -10.01 -9.69 -2.12
C ILE A 41 -9.68 -8.29 -1.58
N LYS A 42 -9.79 -7.26 -2.42
CA LYS A 42 -9.32 -5.89 -2.15
C LYS A 42 -9.94 -5.30 -0.91
N GLU A 43 -11.26 -5.40 -0.78
CA GLU A 43 -12.00 -4.90 0.38
C GLU A 43 -11.60 -5.62 1.67
N GLN A 44 -11.40 -6.94 1.61
CA GLN A 44 -10.93 -7.71 2.77
C GLN A 44 -9.53 -7.27 3.22
N VAL A 45 -8.63 -6.94 2.28
CA VAL A 45 -7.29 -6.43 2.58
C VAL A 45 -7.35 -5.03 3.21
N LYS A 46 -8.21 -4.15 2.68
CA LYS A 46 -8.40 -2.79 3.22
C LYS A 46 -8.82 -2.82 4.68
N ASP A 47 -9.79 -3.68 5.01
CA ASP A 47 -10.29 -3.83 6.37
C ASP A 47 -9.25 -4.46 7.30
N GLU A 48 -8.60 -5.54 6.86
CA GLU A 48 -7.64 -6.27 7.70
C GLU A 48 -6.38 -5.44 8.02
N VAL A 49 -5.94 -4.58 7.10
CA VAL A 49 -4.71 -3.79 7.23
C VAL A 49 -4.98 -2.33 7.59
N ASN A 50 -6.24 -1.86 7.54
CA ASN A 50 -6.67 -0.46 7.73
C ASN A 50 -5.95 0.50 6.76
N VAL A 51 -6.21 0.33 5.46
CA VAL A 51 -5.66 1.15 4.36
C VAL A 51 -6.78 1.65 3.45
N LYS A 52 -6.58 2.82 2.82
CA LYS A 52 -7.60 3.41 1.93
C LYS A 52 -7.59 2.77 0.54
N ASN A 53 -6.41 2.58 -0.03
CA ASN A 53 -6.22 1.97 -1.35
C ASN A 53 -5.25 0.79 -1.30
N VAL A 54 -5.44 -0.14 -2.24
CA VAL A 54 -4.57 -1.31 -2.44
C VAL A 54 -4.32 -1.41 -3.94
N ASP A 55 -3.05 -1.31 -4.34
CA ASP A 55 -2.65 -1.31 -5.75
C ASP A 55 -1.57 -2.37 -6.00
N ILE A 56 -1.60 -2.96 -7.19
CA ILE A 56 -0.53 -3.84 -7.67
C ILE A 56 0.51 -2.98 -8.35
N VAL A 57 1.77 -3.25 -8.02
CA VAL A 57 2.90 -2.56 -8.63
C VAL A 57 3.82 -3.54 -9.30
N ASP A 58 4.20 -3.21 -10.53
CA ASP A 58 5.22 -3.93 -11.29
C ASP A 58 6.62 -3.39 -11.00
N GLU A 59 7.64 -4.03 -11.56
CA GLU A 59 9.05 -3.71 -11.34
C GLU A 59 9.44 -2.28 -11.73
N SER A 60 8.70 -1.66 -12.64
CA SER A 60 8.91 -0.27 -13.09
C SER A 60 8.22 0.78 -12.21
N TYR A 61 7.56 0.40 -11.12
CA TYR A 61 6.81 1.35 -10.29
C TYR A 61 7.74 2.33 -9.57
N LYS A 62 7.67 3.60 -9.98
CA LYS A 62 8.52 4.67 -9.44
C LYS A 62 7.89 5.23 -8.17
N LEU A 63 8.57 5.02 -7.04
CA LEU A 63 8.08 5.36 -5.69
C LEU A 63 8.15 6.84 -5.32
N SER A 64 8.69 7.72 -6.17
CA SER A 64 8.69 9.17 -5.93
C SER A 64 8.95 10.03 -7.17
N GLU A 65 8.02 10.94 -7.46
CA GLU A 65 8.29 12.23 -8.11
C GLU A 65 8.00 13.33 -7.08
N THR A 66 9.04 13.83 -6.42
CA THR A 66 8.89 14.92 -5.45
C THR A 66 8.98 16.25 -6.20
N ASN A 67 7.83 16.89 -6.43
CA ASN A 67 7.79 18.27 -6.92
C ASN A 67 7.92 19.22 -5.72
N ILE A 68 9.13 19.73 -5.49
CA ILE A 68 9.40 20.75 -4.45
C ILE A 68 9.28 22.13 -5.10
N THR A 69 8.23 22.87 -4.77
CA THR A 69 8.12 24.30 -5.12
C THR A 69 8.44 25.16 -3.91
N LEU A 70 9.42 26.05 -4.04
CA LEU A 70 9.75 27.04 -3.02
C LEU A 70 8.57 28.01 -2.87
N ASN A 71 8.15 28.23 -1.63
CA ASN A 71 7.13 29.22 -1.33
C ASN A 71 7.76 30.61 -1.51
N LYS A 72 7.27 31.41 -2.46
CA LYS A 72 7.70 32.80 -2.60
C LYS A 72 7.07 33.61 -1.46
N SER A 73 7.89 34.07 -0.53
CA SER A 73 7.48 35.05 0.47
C SER A 73 7.25 36.38 -0.25
N TYR A 74 6.03 36.91 -0.19
CA TYR A 74 5.71 38.30 -0.51
C TYR A 74 5.74 39.14 0.76
#